data_AF-A0A6S7H2V0-F1
#
_entry.id   AF-A0A6S7H2V0-F1
#
_cell.length_a   1.000
_cell.length_b   1.000
_cell.length_c   1.000
_cell.angle_alpha   90.00
_cell.angle_beta   90.00
_cell.angle_gamma   90.00
#
_symmetry.space_group_name_H-M   'P 1'
#
loop_
_entity.id
_entity.type
_entity.pdbx_description
1 polymer ?
#
loop_
_entity_poly.entity_id
_entity_poly.type
_entity_poly.pdbx_seq_one_letter_code
_entity_poly.pdbx_strand_id
1 'polypeptide(L)'
;MSMANKAILRPYTQLLTMEDVINKFQGAKKFSKLGLREAYHQFELTTESRKITTFYGPDGLYRYKRLNYGTKSAQDILQNEMRSILAGIPYQINIADDILIAGSTKEHDQALKLVLTRLQDNGMTVNTKKCQFDVEDTPFIGLIFNKKGIQPDPTKVEALHLAGPLKSKEELRSLLGMAGFSERFIPNYAKVTAPLQELLKEGTRDWDEKHQRAFEQLQQALQEDTITTIRDWSRNATSGGYIQALVVLELFFCGRDRQPKVSALLYSNHEALAHQNPTIQLPRERR
;
A
#
# COMPACT_ATOMS: atom_id res chain seq x y z
N MET A 1 10.82 15.84 -11.05
CA MET A 1 10.99 15.28 -9.68
C MET A 1 12.30 14.53 -9.45
N SER A 2 12.91 13.84 -10.43
CA SER A 2 14.14 13.03 -10.20
C SER A 2 15.27 13.78 -9.47
N MET A 3 15.59 15.01 -9.87
CA MET A 3 16.61 15.82 -9.19
C MET A 3 16.19 16.23 -7.76
N ALA A 4 14.94 16.67 -7.58
CA ALA A 4 14.40 17.03 -6.26
C ALA A 4 14.50 15.85 -5.28
N ASN A 5 14.22 14.62 -5.74
CA ASN A 5 14.34 13.41 -4.93
C ASN A 5 15.76 13.15 -4.43
N LYS A 6 16.82 13.68 -5.06
CA LYS A 6 18.18 13.56 -4.51
C LYS A 6 18.35 14.35 -3.21
N ALA A 7 17.72 15.52 -3.12
CA ALA A 7 17.82 16.41 -1.97
C ALA A 7 16.81 16.08 -0.85
N ILE A 8 15.66 15.49 -1.18
CA ILE A 8 14.63 15.14 -0.19
C ILE A 8 15.20 14.15 0.83
N LEU A 9 14.92 14.32 2.12
CA LEU A 9 15.22 13.28 3.11
C LEU A 9 13.99 12.37 3.26
N ARG A 10 14.23 11.06 3.43
CA ARG A 10 13.15 10.12 3.75
C ARG A 10 13.00 10.06 5.27
N PRO A 11 11.80 10.28 5.81
CA PRO A 11 11.58 10.05 7.23
C PRO A 11 11.66 8.55 7.52
N TYR A 12 11.97 8.22 8.78
CA TYR A 12 11.84 6.84 9.23
C TYR A 12 10.35 6.48 9.30
N THR A 13 10.00 5.36 8.66
CA THR A 13 8.65 4.80 8.69
C THR A 13 8.78 3.31 8.96
N GLN A 14 8.28 2.89 10.11
CA GLN A 14 8.15 1.46 10.41
C GLN A 14 6.97 0.92 9.64
N LEU A 15 7.18 -0.03 8.75
CA LEU A 15 6.10 -0.76 8.08
C LEU A 15 5.74 -2.01 8.89
N LEU A 16 4.46 -2.37 8.87
CA LEU A 16 4.02 -3.63 9.47
C LEU A 16 4.50 -4.78 8.59
N THR A 17 4.96 -5.85 9.22
CA THR A 17 5.21 -7.10 8.51
C THR A 17 3.88 -7.76 8.15
N MET A 18 3.90 -8.66 7.17
CA MET A 18 2.72 -9.46 6.85
C MET A 18 2.24 -10.28 8.05
N GLU A 19 3.16 -10.74 8.90
CA GLU A 19 2.83 -11.48 10.12
C GLU A 19 2.07 -10.61 11.11
N ASP A 20 2.49 -9.36 11.30
CA ASP A 20 1.76 -8.40 12.14
C ASP A 20 0.32 -8.18 11.65
N VAL A 21 0.15 -8.09 10.32
CA VAL A 21 -1.17 -7.92 9.70
C VAL A 21 -2.06 -9.13 9.96
N ILE A 22 -1.53 -10.33 9.74
CA ILE A 22 -2.24 -11.59 9.94
C ILE A 22 -2.61 -11.77 11.42
N ASN A 23 -1.66 -11.53 12.32
CA ASN A 23 -1.85 -11.68 13.76
C ASN A 23 -2.85 -10.66 14.34
N LYS A 24 -3.04 -9.51 13.71
CA LYS A 24 -4.02 -8.53 14.17
C LYS A 24 -5.46 -8.92 13.87
N PHE A 25 -5.68 -9.70 12.81
CA PHE A 25 -7.02 -10.05 12.32
C PHE A 25 -7.38 -11.53 12.53
N GLN A 26 -6.71 -12.20 13.47
CA GLN A 26 -7.08 -13.56 13.82
C GLN A 26 -8.52 -13.62 14.36
N GLY A 27 -9.29 -14.59 13.89
CA GLY A 27 -10.69 -14.77 14.29
C GLY A 27 -11.67 -13.72 13.75
N ALA A 28 -11.23 -12.82 12.88
CA ALA A 28 -12.11 -11.85 12.23
C ALA A 28 -13.17 -12.57 11.37
N LYS A 29 -14.41 -12.09 11.45
CA LYS A 29 -15.56 -12.64 10.70
C LYS A 29 -16.08 -11.69 9.63
N LYS A 30 -15.85 -10.38 9.83
CA LYS A 30 -16.30 -9.31 8.96
C LYS A 30 -15.14 -8.39 8.63
N PHE A 31 -15.13 -7.92 7.40
CA PHE A 31 -14.09 -7.07 6.85
C PHE A 31 -14.71 -5.83 6.18
N SER A 32 -14.06 -4.69 6.33
CA SER A 32 -14.30 -3.51 5.50
C SER A 32 -12.97 -2.95 5.05
N LYS A 33 -12.91 -2.55 3.78
CA LYS A 33 -11.74 -1.91 3.19
C LYS A 33 -12.12 -0.51 2.76
N LEU A 34 -11.38 0.49 3.21
CA LEU A 34 -11.52 1.87 2.79
C LEU A 34 -10.32 2.27 1.95
N GLY A 35 -10.56 2.76 0.73
CA GLY A 35 -9.53 3.33 -0.13
C GLY A 35 -9.61 4.86 -0.10
N LEU A 36 -8.53 5.55 0.25
CA LEU A 36 -8.49 7.01 0.26
C LEU A 36 -8.58 7.57 -1.17
N ARG A 37 -9.29 8.70 -1.33
CA ARG A 37 -9.36 9.40 -2.62
C ARG A 37 -8.12 10.28 -2.81
N GLU A 38 -7.34 10.04 -3.87
CA GLU A 38 -6.13 10.84 -4.17
C GLU A 38 -5.26 11.07 -2.91
N ALA A 39 -4.93 10.00 -2.19
CA ALA A 39 -4.43 10.03 -0.81
C ALA A 39 -3.35 11.09 -0.55
N TYR A 40 -2.33 11.20 -1.42
CA TYR A 40 -1.28 12.19 -1.26
C TYR A 40 -1.80 13.63 -1.33
N HIS A 41 -2.71 13.92 -2.26
CA HIS A 41 -3.26 15.27 -2.42
C HIS A 41 -4.10 15.72 -1.22
N GLN A 42 -4.49 14.84 -0.30
CA GLN A 42 -5.21 15.24 0.92
C GLN A 42 -4.32 16.00 1.91
N PHE A 43 -3.01 15.78 1.86
CA PHE A 43 -2.05 16.42 2.77
C PHE A 43 -1.49 17.72 2.19
N GLU A 44 -1.59 18.83 2.93
CA GLU A 44 -1.05 20.12 2.52
C GLU A 44 0.45 20.21 2.86
N LEU A 45 1.28 20.61 1.90
CA LEU A 45 2.70 20.87 2.14
C LEU A 45 2.88 22.19 2.91
N THR A 46 3.78 22.20 3.88
CA THR A 46 4.25 23.47 4.48
C THR A 46 4.84 24.40 3.43
N THR A 47 4.78 25.71 3.65
CA THR A 47 5.22 26.73 2.69
C THR A 47 6.68 26.55 2.27
N GLU A 48 7.53 26.10 3.19
CA GLU A 48 8.95 25.80 2.99
C GLU A 48 9.13 24.61 2.05
N SER A 49 8.37 23.54 2.31
CA SER A 49 8.38 22.30 1.52
C SER A 49 7.88 22.51 0.09
N ARG A 50 7.12 23.56 -0.22
CA ARG A 50 6.62 23.81 -1.59
C ARG A 50 7.73 24.23 -2.56
N LYS A 51 8.84 24.79 -2.10
CA LYS A 51 9.86 25.39 -2.99
C LYS A 51 10.55 24.35 -3.86
N ILE A 52 10.86 23.19 -3.29
CA ILE A 52 11.48 22.06 -3.98
C ILE A 52 10.56 21.37 -5.02
N THR A 53 9.24 21.55 -4.90
CA THR A 53 8.27 20.92 -5.80
C THR A 53 7.97 21.83 -6.98
N THR A 54 8.82 22.83 -7.20
CA THR A 54 8.70 23.77 -8.31
C THR A 54 9.05 23.08 -9.64
N PHE A 55 8.24 23.35 -10.67
CA PHE A 55 8.42 22.85 -12.03
C PHE A 55 8.03 23.93 -13.05
N TYR A 56 8.56 23.81 -14.26
CA TYR A 56 8.19 24.66 -15.39
C TYR A 56 6.91 24.15 -16.04
N GLY A 57 5.93 25.04 -16.20
CA GLY A 57 4.76 24.88 -17.05
C GLY A 57 4.85 25.77 -18.30
N PRO A 58 3.86 25.70 -19.20
CA PRO A 58 3.87 26.43 -20.47
C PRO A 58 4.00 27.96 -20.35
N ASP A 59 3.52 28.52 -19.26
CA ASP A 59 3.39 29.97 -19.01
C ASP A 59 4.13 30.44 -17.74
N GLY A 60 4.88 29.57 -17.07
CA GLY A 60 5.67 29.99 -15.91
C GLY A 60 6.09 28.88 -14.96
N LEU A 61 6.48 29.28 -13.76
CA LEU A 61 6.87 28.39 -12.68
C LEU A 61 5.68 28.06 -11.78
N TYR A 62 5.43 26.77 -11.63
CA TYR A 62 4.40 26.22 -10.75
C TYR A 62 5.04 25.46 -9.61
N ARG A 63 4.33 25.33 -8.49
CA ARG A 63 4.75 24.49 -7.36
C ARG A 63 3.55 23.80 -6.76
N TYR A 64 3.76 22.60 -6.23
CA TYR A 64 2.70 21.87 -5.55
C TYR A 64 2.42 22.49 -4.19
N LYS A 65 1.13 22.65 -3.84
CA LYS A 65 0.68 23.04 -2.49
C LYS A 65 0.36 21.84 -1.60
N ARG A 66 0.17 20.67 -2.20
CA ARG A 66 -0.20 19.40 -1.55
C ARG A 66 0.83 18.34 -1.88
N LEU A 67 0.93 17.30 -1.06
CA LEU A 67 1.89 16.23 -1.27
C LEU A 67 1.61 15.56 -2.62
N ASN A 68 2.61 15.52 -3.50
CA ASN A 68 2.44 15.09 -4.87
C ASN A 68 3.05 13.70 -5.11
N TYR A 69 2.48 12.98 -6.08
CA TYR A 69 3.01 11.73 -6.58
C TYR A 69 4.43 11.91 -7.14
N GLY A 70 5.25 10.85 -7.05
CA GLY A 70 6.63 10.82 -7.55
C GLY A 70 7.68 11.42 -6.59
N THR A 71 7.25 11.98 -5.47
CA THR A 71 8.14 12.40 -4.37
C THR A 71 8.58 11.18 -3.57
N LYS A 72 9.89 10.98 -3.40
CA LYS A 72 10.43 9.75 -2.79
C LYS A 72 10.02 9.50 -1.34
N SER A 73 9.67 10.54 -0.59
CA SER A 73 9.22 10.44 0.81
C SER A 73 7.70 10.38 0.95
N ALA A 74 6.93 10.55 -0.15
CA ALA A 74 5.48 10.74 -0.07
C ALA A 74 4.75 9.57 0.60
N GLN A 75 5.15 8.34 0.28
CA GLN A 75 4.55 7.14 0.88
C GLN A 75 4.85 7.03 2.38
N ASP A 76 6.07 7.37 2.80
CA ASP A 76 6.48 7.35 4.20
C ASP A 76 5.69 8.37 5.03
N ILE A 77 5.53 9.58 4.49
CA ILE A 77 4.72 10.64 5.10
C ILE A 77 3.27 10.19 5.21
N LEU A 78 2.67 9.72 4.10
CA LEU A 78 1.30 9.23 4.10
C LEU A 78 1.10 8.15 5.17
N GLN A 79 2.01 7.19 5.25
CA GLN A 79 1.95 6.09 6.21
C GLN A 79 2.05 6.57 7.67
N ASN A 80 2.96 7.51 7.95
CA ASN A 80 3.14 8.05 9.30
C ASN A 80 1.95 8.91 9.73
N GLU A 81 1.43 9.75 8.83
CA GLU A 81 0.27 10.60 9.10
C GLU A 81 -0.99 9.77 9.27
N MET A 82 -1.24 8.79 8.42
CA MET A 82 -2.39 7.90 8.56
C MET A 82 -2.30 7.06 9.84
N ARG A 83 -1.10 6.64 10.24
CA ARG A 83 -0.89 5.99 11.54
C ARG A 83 -1.23 6.93 12.70
N SER A 84 -0.78 8.18 12.64
CA SER A 84 -1.09 9.20 13.65
C SER A 84 -2.60 9.45 13.73
N ILE A 85 -3.24 9.68 12.59
CA ILE A 85 -4.69 9.92 12.47
C ILE A 85 -5.47 8.75 13.05
N LEU A 86 -5.11 7.51 12.74
CA LEU A 86 -5.85 6.32 13.19
C LEU A 86 -5.36 5.76 14.54
N ALA A 87 -4.46 6.46 15.23
CA ALA A 87 -3.92 6.02 16.51
C ALA A 87 -5.02 5.82 17.56
N GLY A 88 -4.88 4.76 18.34
CA GLY A 88 -5.81 4.37 19.41
C GLY A 88 -7.07 3.63 18.92
N ILE A 89 -7.28 3.46 17.61
CA ILE A 89 -8.42 2.71 17.08
C ILE A 89 -8.02 1.22 16.93
N PRO A 90 -8.69 0.29 17.65
CA PRO A 90 -8.42 -1.14 17.52
C PRO A 90 -9.01 -1.70 16.21
N TYR A 91 -8.68 -2.96 15.88
CA TYR A 91 -9.28 -3.70 14.74
C TYR A 91 -9.15 -3.02 13.36
N GLN A 92 -8.15 -2.15 13.18
CA GLN A 92 -7.82 -1.56 11.88
C GLN A 92 -6.32 -1.63 11.57
N ILE A 93 -5.98 -1.73 10.29
CA ILE A 93 -4.63 -1.59 9.76
C ILE A 93 -4.69 -0.65 8.56
N ASN A 94 -3.80 0.34 8.56
CA ASN A 94 -3.53 1.16 7.39
C ASN A 94 -2.20 0.78 6.75
N ILE A 95 -2.22 0.56 5.43
CA ILE A 95 -1.02 0.43 4.60
C ILE A 95 -1.21 1.35 3.40
N ALA A 96 -0.35 2.36 3.31
CA ALA A 96 -0.45 3.43 2.31
C ALA A 96 -1.85 4.06 2.25
N ASP A 97 -2.54 3.99 1.11
CA ASP A 97 -3.86 4.59 0.87
C ASP A 97 -5.05 3.69 1.27
N ASP A 98 -4.80 2.43 1.60
CA ASP A 98 -5.83 1.49 2.00
C ASP A 98 -5.89 1.33 3.54
N ILE A 99 -7.10 1.22 4.07
CA ILE A 99 -7.39 0.93 5.47
C ILE A 99 -8.25 -0.33 5.52
N LEU A 100 -7.75 -1.39 6.16
CA LEU A 100 -8.49 -2.61 6.45
C LEU A 100 -9.03 -2.54 7.88
N ILE A 101 -10.32 -2.79 8.05
CA ILE A 101 -10.99 -2.95 9.34
C ILE A 101 -11.51 -4.37 9.39
N ALA A 102 -11.20 -5.12 10.46
CA ALA A 102 -11.68 -6.49 10.60
C ALA A 102 -11.77 -6.94 12.06
N GLY A 103 -12.79 -7.74 12.38
CA GLY A 103 -13.02 -8.28 13.72
C GLY A 103 -14.27 -9.16 13.78
N SER A 104 -14.73 -9.47 14.99
CA SER A 104 -16.12 -9.94 15.17
C SER A 104 -17.11 -8.84 14.76
N THR A 105 -18.39 -9.18 14.56
CA THR A 105 -19.39 -8.21 14.11
C THR A 105 -19.41 -6.93 14.94
N LYS A 106 -19.41 -7.05 16.26
CA LYS A 106 -19.46 -5.88 17.15
C LYS A 106 -18.17 -5.06 17.11
N GLU A 107 -17.01 -5.73 17.11
CA GLU A 107 -15.70 -5.07 17.08
C GLU A 107 -15.49 -4.34 15.75
N HIS A 108 -15.83 -5.00 14.65
CA HIS A 108 -15.78 -4.46 13.30
C HIS A 108 -16.62 -3.19 13.17
N ASP A 109 -17.90 -3.24 13.57
CA ASP A 109 -18.81 -2.12 13.39
C ASP A 109 -18.41 -0.91 14.26
N GLN A 110 -17.93 -1.17 15.48
CA GLN A 110 -17.38 -0.14 16.36
C GLN A 110 -16.12 0.49 15.77
N ALA A 111 -15.17 -0.32 15.29
CA ALA A 111 -13.94 0.17 14.70
C ALA A 111 -14.21 0.95 13.40
N LEU A 112 -15.10 0.44 12.52
CA LEU A 112 -15.48 1.10 11.29
C LEU A 112 -16.08 2.49 11.57
N LYS A 113 -17.00 2.58 12.55
CA LYS A 113 -17.56 3.87 12.96
C LYS A 113 -16.48 4.83 13.45
N LEU A 114 -15.57 4.37 14.33
CA LEU A 114 -14.46 5.19 14.82
C LEU A 114 -13.52 5.65 13.71
N VAL A 115 -13.18 4.77 12.76
CA VAL A 115 -12.34 5.12 11.60
C VAL A 115 -13.03 6.18 10.75
N LEU A 116 -14.30 5.98 10.38
CA LEU A 116 -15.03 6.94 9.53
C LEU A 116 -15.16 8.30 10.21
N THR A 117 -15.49 8.34 11.51
CA THR A 117 -15.52 9.59 12.29
C THR A 117 -14.14 10.24 12.34
N ARG A 118 -13.07 9.48 12.59
CA ARG A 118 -11.70 10.02 12.64
C ARG A 118 -11.26 10.59 11.30
N LEU A 119 -11.63 9.95 10.19
CA LEU A 119 -11.38 10.48 8.84
C LEU A 119 -12.16 11.78 8.62
N GLN A 120 -13.45 11.81 8.99
CA GLN A 120 -14.29 13.01 8.88
C GLN A 120 -13.72 14.19 9.68
N ASP A 121 -13.32 13.97 10.92
CA ASP A 121 -12.77 14.99 11.82
C ASP A 121 -11.48 15.62 11.26
N ASN A 122 -10.71 14.84 10.50
CA ASN A 122 -9.48 15.26 9.83
C ASN A 122 -9.71 15.67 8.35
N GLY A 123 -10.96 15.84 7.92
CA GLY A 123 -11.29 16.25 6.55
C GLY A 123 -10.87 15.25 5.47
N MET A 124 -10.58 14.01 5.84
CA MET A 124 -10.13 12.97 4.91
C MET A 124 -11.31 12.42 4.12
N THR A 125 -11.07 12.14 2.83
CA THR A 125 -12.09 11.63 1.90
C THR A 125 -11.72 10.25 1.37
N VAL A 126 -12.73 9.40 1.21
CA VAL A 126 -12.59 8.04 0.66
C VAL A 126 -13.10 7.99 -0.78
N ASN A 127 -12.53 7.10 -1.58
CA ASN A 127 -13.03 6.75 -2.90
C ASN A 127 -14.03 5.61 -2.76
N THR A 128 -15.32 5.93 -2.82
CA THR A 128 -16.41 4.96 -2.64
C THR A 128 -16.34 3.78 -3.59
N LYS A 129 -15.82 3.96 -4.82
CA LYS A 129 -15.63 2.86 -5.80
C LYS A 129 -14.57 1.84 -5.39
N LYS A 130 -13.62 2.25 -4.54
CA LYS A 130 -12.58 1.38 -3.99
C LYS A 130 -12.95 0.79 -2.62
N CYS A 131 -14.02 1.28 -2.00
CA CYS A 131 -14.40 0.84 -0.66
C CYS A 131 -15.26 -0.43 -0.71
N GLN A 132 -15.07 -1.30 0.26
CA GLN A 132 -15.90 -2.48 0.52
C GLN A 132 -16.32 -2.42 1.99
N PHE A 133 -17.59 -2.68 2.26
CA PHE A 133 -18.15 -2.57 3.60
C PHE A 133 -18.85 -3.86 3.98
N ASP A 134 -18.56 -4.36 5.18
CA ASP A 134 -19.23 -5.50 5.79
C ASP A 134 -19.29 -6.75 4.88
N VAL A 135 -18.12 -7.17 4.40
CA VAL A 135 -17.95 -8.34 3.53
C VAL A 135 -17.31 -9.52 4.28
N GLU A 136 -17.55 -10.75 3.81
CA GLU A 136 -16.95 -11.96 4.39
C GLU A 136 -15.49 -12.17 3.95
N ASP A 137 -15.13 -11.64 2.79
CA ASP A 137 -13.79 -11.63 2.26
C ASP A 137 -13.44 -10.29 1.60
N THR A 138 -12.16 -9.91 1.61
CA THR A 138 -11.71 -8.68 0.95
C THR A 138 -10.25 -8.77 0.49
N PRO A 139 -9.91 -8.23 -0.70
CA PRO A 139 -8.54 -8.11 -1.15
C PRO A 139 -7.80 -6.97 -0.43
N PHE A 140 -6.74 -7.30 0.29
CA PHE A 140 -5.87 -6.32 0.95
C PHE A 140 -4.42 -6.69 0.73
N ILE A 141 -3.59 -5.70 0.36
CA ILE A 141 -2.15 -5.86 0.07
C ILE A 141 -1.81 -7.03 -0.86
N GLY A 142 -2.72 -7.40 -1.77
CA GLY A 142 -2.52 -8.49 -2.73
C GLY A 142 -2.67 -9.90 -2.16
N LEU A 143 -3.37 -10.03 -1.03
CA LEU A 143 -3.92 -11.26 -0.46
C LEU A 143 -5.43 -11.11 -0.30
N ILE A 144 -6.15 -12.22 -0.22
CA ILE A 144 -7.56 -12.24 0.18
C ILE A 144 -7.63 -12.56 1.68
N PHE A 145 -8.28 -11.69 2.44
CA PHE A 145 -8.58 -11.91 3.85
C PHE A 145 -9.99 -12.43 3.98
N ASN A 146 -10.20 -13.48 4.77
CA ASN A 146 -11.52 -14.04 5.04
C ASN A 146 -11.57 -14.73 6.43
N LYS A 147 -12.73 -15.26 6.80
CA LYS A 147 -12.94 -15.95 8.09
C LYS A 147 -12.07 -17.18 8.34
N LYS A 148 -11.54 -17.82 7.29
CA LYS A 148 -10.64 -18.98 7.38
C LYS A 148 -9.18 -18.55 7.53
N GLY A 149 -8.85 -17.32 7.15
CA GLY A 149 -7.52 -16.75 7.26
C GLY A 149 -7.16 -15.90 6.05
N ILE A 150 -6.01 -16.22 5.46
CA ILE A 150 -5.53 -15.55 4.25
C ILE A 150 -5.39 -16.54 3.10
N GLN A 151 -5.63 -16.05 1.89
CA GLN A 151 -5.46 -16.77 0.63
C GLN A 151 -4.65 -15.93 -0.35
N PRO A 152 -3.97 -16.55 -1.32
CA PRO A 152 -3.39 -15.83 -2.44
C PRO A 152 -4.50 -15.16 -3.25
N ASP A 153 -4.17 -14.00 -3.84
CA ASP A 153 -5.08 -13.31 -4.76
C ASP A 153 -5.32 -14.17 -6.02
N PRO A 154 -6.58 -14.55 -6.34
CA PRO A 154 -6.90 -15.40 -7.48
C PRO A 154 -6.34 -14.84 -8.79
N THR A 155 -6.32 -13.52 -8.97
CA THR A 155 -5.76 -12.89 -10.18
C THR A 155 -4.25 -13.13 -10.29
N LYS A 156 -3.53 -13.18 -9.17
CA LYS A 156 -2.09 -13.50 -9.17
C LYS A 156 -1.84 -14.98 -9.41
N VAL A 157 -2.71 -15.84 -8.89
CA VAL A 157 -2.67 -17.29 -9.12
C VAL A 157 -2.92 -17.59 -10.60
N GLU A 158 -3.97 -17.02 -11.17
CA GLU A 158 -4.30 -17.13 -12.59
C GLU A 158 -3.17 -16.62 -13.48
N ALA A 159 -2.57 -15.46 -13.15
CA ALA A 159 -1.42 -14.94 -13.89
C ALA A 159 -0.22 -15.89 -13.89
N LEU A 160 -0.02 -16.68 -12.83
CA LEU A 160 1.02 -17.71 -12.78
C LEU A 160 0.67 -18.92 -13.66
N HIS A 161 -0.59 -19.35 -13.68
CA HIS A 161 -1.05 -20.46 -14.53
C HIS A 161 -1.03 -20.10 -16.01
N LEU A 162 -1.39 -18.86 -16.35
CA LEU A 162 -1.34 -18.32 -17.71
C LEU A 162 0.08 -17.93 -18.15
N ALA A 163 1.07 -17.97 -17.25
CA ALA A 163 2.45 -17.73 -17.61
C ALA A 163 2.88 -18.79 -18.64
N GLY A 164 3.14 -18.32 -19.87
CA GLY A 164 3.66 -19.17 -20.94
C GLY A 164 5.10 -19.62 -20.67
N PRO A 165 5.68 -20.42 -21.58
CA PRO A 165 7.09 -20.81 -21.49
C PRO A 165 7.96 -19.55 -21.44
N LEU A 166 8.77 -19.44 -20.39
CA LEU A 166 9.60 -18.27 -20.10
C LEU A 166 10.71 -18.16 -21.15
N LYS A 167 10.76 -17.03 -21.86
CA LYS A 167 11.68 -16.81 -22.99
C LYS A 167 12.92 -16.00 -22.60
N SER A 168 12.93 -15.40 -21.41
CA SER A 168 14.01 -14.52 -20.95
C SER A 168 14.28 -14.65 -19.45
N LYS A 169 15.49 -14.25 -19.03
CA LYS A 169 15.85 -14.18 -17.61
C LYS A 169 15.01 -13.13 -16.87
N GLU A 170 14.60 -12.08 -17.56
CA GLU A 170 13.76 -11.00 -17.05
C GLU A 170 12.35 -11.50 -16.74
N GLU A 171 11.75 -12.28 -17.65
CA GLU A 171 10.47 -12.96 -17.42
C GLU A 171 10.56 -13.91 -16.23
N LEU A 172 11.64 -14.69 -16.12
CA LEU A 172 11.85 -15.58 -15.00
C LEU A 172 12.02 -14.84 -13.66
N ARG A 173 12.75 -13.71 -13.64
CA ARG A 173 12.84 -12.85 -12.45
C ARG A 173 11.47 -12.31 -12.05
N SER A 174 10.68 -11.85 -13.03
CA SER A 174 9.33 -11.33 -12.78
C SER A 174 8.41 -12.41 -12.21
N LEU A 175 8.43 -13.61 -12.80
CA LEU A 175 7.66 -14.76 -12.34
C LEU A 175 8.04 -15.15 -10.90
N LEU A 176 9.34 -15.30 -10.62
CA LEU A 176 9.83 -15.65 -9.28
C LEU A 176 9.51 -14.56 -8.26
N GLY A 177 9.59 -13.28 -8.64
CA GLY A 177 9.16 -12.16 -7.78
C GLY A 177 7.67 -12.21 -7.44
N MET A 178 6.82 -12.51 -8.44
CA MET A 178 5.39 -12.70 -8.23
C MET A 178 5.09 -13.92 -7.34
N ALA A 179 5.72 -15.07 -7.63
CA ALA A 179 5.55 -16.29 -6.86
C ALA A 179 6.08 -16.15 -5.42
N GLY A 180 7.16 -15.38 -5.22
CA GLY A 180 7.73 -15.09 -3.91
C GLY A 180 6.78 -14.33 -3.01
N PHE A 181 5.91 -13.48 -3.56
CA PHE A 181 4.84 -12.84 -2.77
C PHE A 181 3.88 -13.86 -2.12
N SER A 182 3.70 -15.00 -2.79
CA SER A 182 2.83 -16.10 -2.36
C SER A 182 3.61 -17.27 -1.76
N GLU A 183 4.90 -17.11 -1.43
CA GLU A 183 5.77 -18.20 -0.94
C GLU A 183 5.20 -18.92 0.29
N ARG A 184 4.46 -18.19 1.14
CA ARG A 184 3.81 -18.71 2.35
C ARG A 184 2.77 -19.80 2.08
N PHE A 185 2.23 -19.82 0.86
CA PHE A 185 1.25 -20.80 0.40
C PHE A 185 1.93 -21.99 -0.30
N ILE A 186 3.24 -21.94 -0.55
CA ILE A 186 3.95 -22.94 -1.34
C ILE A 186 4.83 -23.79 -0.42
N PRO A 187 4.47 -25.05 -0.14
CA PRO A 187 5.30 -25.93 0.68
C PRO A 187 6.69 -26.10 0.06
N ASN A 188 7.73 -25.89 0.86
CA ASN A 188 9.13 -25.98 0.42
C ASN A 188 9.47 -25.05 -0.77
N TYR A 189 8.90 -23.83 -0.82
CA TYR A 189 9.14 -22.83 -1.89
C TYR A 189 10.61 -22.72 -2.32
N ALA A 190 11.55 -22.63 -1.38
CA ALA A 190 12.97 -22.54 -1.67
C ALA A 190 13.51 -23.77 -2.44
N LYS A 191 13.03 -24.97 -2.11
CA LYS A 191 13.41 -26.21 -2.80
C LYS A 191 12.78 -26.30 -4.18
N VAL A 192 11.52 -25.89 -4.31
CA VAL A 192 10.78 -25.90 -5.59
C VAL A 192 11.39 -24.90 -6.56
N THR A 193 11.76 -23.71 -6.10
CA THR A 193 12.30 -22.64 -6.95
C THR A 193 13.81 -22.69 -7.14
N ALA A 194 14.56 -23.51 -6.39
CA ALA A 194 16.02 -23.59 -6.52
C ALA A 194 16.51 -23.83 -7.96
N PRO A 195 15.96 -24.79 -8.73
CA PRO A 195 16.39 -24.98 -10.13
C PRO A 195 16.13 -23.74 -10.99
N LEU A 196 15.02 -23.04 -10.76
CA LEU A 196 14.66 -21.83 -11.48
C LEU A 196 15.57 -20.65 -11.11
N GLN A 197 15.96 -20.53 -9.83
CA GLN A 197 16.89 -19.50 -9.38
C GLN A 197 18.31 -19.70 -9.95
N GLU A 198 18.72 -20.93 -10.25
CA GLU A 198 20.01 -21.20 -10.92
C GLU A 198 20.10 -20.49 -12.28
N LEU A 199 19.02 -20.51 -13.07
CA LEU A 199 18.97 -19.87 -14.40
C LEU A 199 19.20 -18.35 -14.35
N LEU A 200 19.00 -17.71 -13.19
CA LEU A 200 19.23 -16.28 -13.00
C LEU A 200 20.70 -15.90 -12.77
N LYS A 201 21.55 -16.87 -12.46
CA LYS A 201 22.99 -16.66 -12.24
C LYS A 201 23.71 -16.39 -13.58
N GLU A 202 24.94 -15.90 -13.50
CA GLU A 202 25.81 -15.78 -14.67
C GLU A 202 26.41 -17.14 -15.04
N GLY A 203 26.52 -17.42 -16.36
CA GLY A 203 27.09 -18.68 -16.86
C GLY A 203 26.19 -19.92 -16.77
N THR A 204 24.87 -19.77 -16.55
CA THR A 204 23.97 -20.91 -16.41
C THR A 204 23.59 -21.58 -17.74
N ARG A 205 23.24 -22.88 -17.62
CA ARG A 205 22.79 -23.77 -18.69
C ARG A 205 21.41 -23.38 -19.23
N ASP A 206 21.11 -23.84 -20.45
CA ASP A 206 19.80 -23.69 -21.08
C ASP A 206 18.69 -24.40 -20.28
N TRP A 207 17.45 -23.97 -20.51
CA TRP A 207 16.26 -24.62 -19.95
C TRP A 207 16.22 -26.10 -20.33
N ASP A 208 15.90 -26.95 -19.37
CA ASP A 208 15.90 -28.41 -19.51
C ASP A 208 14.74 -29.02 -18.69
N GLU A 209 14.69 -30.35 -18.62
CA GLU A 209 13.63 -31.07 -17.89
C GLU A 209 13.57 -30.76 -16.38
N LYS A 210 14.69 -30.48 -15.71
CA LYS A 210 14.66 -30.14 -14.27
C LYS A 210 14.00 -28.78 -14.04
N HIS A 211 14.23 -27.82 -14.95
CA HIS A 211 13.61 -26.50 -14.88
C HIS A 211 12.12 -26.57 -15.20
N GLN A 212 11.76 -27.34 -16.24
CA GLN A 212 10.36 -27.57 -16.61
C GLN A 212 9.57 -28.18 -15.45
N ARG A 213 10.11 -29.21 -14.81
CA ARG A 213 9.50 -29.85 -13.65
C ARG A 213 9.33 -28.90 -12.47
N ALA A 214 10.34 -28.07 -12.20
CA ALA A 214 10.27 -27.06 -11.13
C ALA A 214 9.20 -26.00 -11.41
N PHE A 215 9.06 -25.56 -12.66
CA PHE A 215 8.04 -24.62 -13.09
C PHE A 215 6.63 -25.20 -12.94
N GLU A 216 6.40 -26.43 -13.41
CA GLU A 216 5.11 -27.11 -13.25
C GLU A 216 4.76 -27.37 -11.78
N GLN A 217 5.74 -27.75 -10.96
CA GLN A 217 5.55 -27.88 -9.52
C GLN A 217 5.17 -26.57 -8.86
N LEU A 218 5.78 -25.45 -9.29
CA LEU A 218 5.45 -24.13 -8.79
C LEU A 218 4.01 -23.72 -9.14
N GLN A 219 3.59 -23.97 -10.39
CA GLN A 219 2.21 -23.73 -10.83
C GLN A 219 1.22 -24.61 -10.05
N GLN A 220 1.50 -25.91 -9.90
CA GLN A 220 0.65 -26.83 -9.16
C GLN A 220 0.53 -26.51 -7.68
N ALA A 221 1.58 -25.95 -7.06
CA ALA A 221 1.58 -25.61 -5.64
C ALA A 221 0.76 -24.35 -5.32
N LEU A 222 0.57 -23.44 -6.29
CA LEU A 222 -0.31 -22.28 -6.16
C LEU A 222 -1.68 -22.61 -6.74
N GLN A 223 -2.54 -23.18 -5.90
CA GLN A 223 -3.96 -23.36 -6.20
C GLN A 223 -4.78 -22.35 -5.42
N GLU A 224 -5.91 -21.92 -5.99
CA GLU A 224 -6.86 -20.98 -5.39
C GLU A 224 -7.30 -21.43 -3.98
N ASP A 225 -7.36 -22.73 -3.74
CA ASP A 225 -7.76 -23.35 -2.48
C ASP A 225 -6.65 -23.44 -1.42
N THR A 226 -5.45 -22.89 -1.68
CA THR A 226 -4.36 -22.96 -0.72
C THR A 226 -4.54 -21.89 0.36
N ILE A 227 -5.23 -22.30 1.44
CA ILE A 227 -5.49 -21.46 2.61
C ILE A 227 -4.37 -21.64 3.62
N THR A 228 -3.70 -20.55 4.00
CA THR A 228 -2.95 -20.55 5.26
C THR A 228 -3.94 -20.19 6.36
N THR A 229 -4.30 -21.19 7.17
CA THR A 229 -5.15 -20.94 8.33
C THR A 229 -4.41 -20.02 9.30
N ILE A 230 -5.13 -19.01 9.77
CA ILE A 230 -4.72 -18.26 10.94
C ILE A 230 -5.01 -19.18 12.13
N ARG A 231 -4.01 -19.88 12.67
CA ARG A 231 -4.20 -20.89 13.71
C ARG A 231 -4.98 -20.32 14.92
N ASP A 232 -5.90 -21.15 15.42
CA ASP A 232 -6.92 -20.88 16.45
C ASP A 232 -6.40 -20.38 17.81
N TRP A 233 -7.11 -19.41 18.41
CA TRP A 233 -7.37 -19.37 19.86
C TRP A 233 -8.76 -18.72 20.15
N SER A 234 -9.66 -19.52 20.75
CA SER A 234 -10.91 -19.19 21.47
C SER A 234 -12.17 -18.66 20.74
N ARG A 235 -13.03 -19.64 20.40
CA ARG A 235 -14.52 -19.72 20.48
C ARG A 235 -15.32 -18.51 21.02
N ASN A 236 -16.29 -18.00 20.25
CA ASN A 236 -17.75 -18.29 20.34
C ASN A 236 -18.64 -17.18 19.74
N ALA A 237 -19.87 -17.59 19.40
CA ALA A 237 -21.11 -16.83 19.29
C ALA A 237 -21.43 -16.03 18.00
N THR A 238 -22.72 -15.71 17.90
CA THR A 238 -23.68 -16.03 16.85
C THR A 238 -24.45 -14.79 16.39
N SER A 239 -24.93 -14.85 15.14
CA SER A 239 -26.07 -14.15 14.50
C SER A 239 -26.44 -12.70 14.87
N GLY A 240 -26.49 -11.87 13.82
CA GLY A 240 -27.53 -10.84 13.65
C GLY A 240 -27.06 -9.39 13.80
N GLY A 241 -27.25 -8.58 12.75
CA GLY A 241 -27.13 -7.12 12.82
C GLY A 241 -26.93 -6.48 11.45
N TYR A 242 -28.01 -5.96 10.86
CA TYR A 242 -28.03 -5.08 9.70
C TYR A 242 -27.55 -3.68 10.11
N ILE A 243 -26.52 -3.12 9.45
CA ILE A 243 -26.39 -1.67 9.24
C ILE A 243 -25.85 -1.42 7.83
N GLN A 244 -26.76 -1.20 6.88
CA GLN A 244 -26.45 -0.67 5.56
C GLN A 244 -26.36 0.88 5.61
N ALA A 245 -25.29 1.38 5.00
CA ALA A 245 -25.29 2.54 4.09
C ALA A 245 -25.55 3.98 4.58
N LEU A 246 -25.83 4.28 5.86
CA LEU A 246 -26.12 5.69 6.23
C LEU A 246 -24.90 6.58 6.53
N VAL A 247 -23.74 6.03 6.90
CA VAL A 247 -22.55 6.85 7.29
C VAL A 247 -21.81 7.43 6.08
N VAL A 248 -21.97 6.84 4.88
CA VAL A 248 -21.26 7.31 3.67
C VAL A 248 -21.84 8.63 3.13
N LEU A 249 -23.11 8.96 3.45
CA LEU A 249 -23.74 10.19 2.94
C LEU A 249 -23.33 11.47 3.71
N GLU A 250 -22.99 11.40 4.99
CA GLU A 250 -22.63 12.62 5.77
C GLU A 250 -21.19 13.11 5.54
N LEU A 251 -20.35 12.34 4.85
CA LEU A 251 -19.01 12.78 4.44
C LEU A 251 -19.03 13.79 3.28
N PHE A 252 -20.19 14.09 2.69
CA PHE A 252 -20.31 14.97 1.52
C PHE A 252 -20.39 16.48 1.82
N PHE A 253 -20.66 16.88 3.07
CA PHE A 253 -20.77 18.30 3.45
C PHE A 253 -19.84 18.65 4.61
N CYS A 254 -18.53 18.67 4.37
CA CYS A 254 -17.62 19.36 5.28
C CYS A 254 -16.60 20.20 4.50
N GLY A 255 -16.56 21.49 4.84
CA GLY A 255 -15.81 22.54 4.14
C GLY A 255 -14.29 22.33 4.09
N ARG A 256 -13.66 23.01 3.14
CA ARG A 256 -12.24 22.90 2.75
C ARG A 256 -11.19 23.20 3.83
N ASP A 257 -11.57 23.53 5.06
CA ASP A 257 -10.67 24.19 6.05
C ASP A 257 -10.01 23.27 7.09
N ARG A 258 -10.27 21.95 7.10
CA ARG A 258 -9.68 21.00 8.09
C ARG A 258 -8.79 19.93 7.48
N GLN A 259 -7.90 20.29 6.55
CA GLN A 259 -6.98 19.32 5.94
C GLN A 259 -5.68 19.23 6.77
N PRO A 260 -5.12 18.03 6.97
CA PRO A 260 -3.86 17.86 7.70
C PRO A 260 -2.70 18.52 6.94
N LYS A 261 -1.87 19.27 7.68
CA LYS A 261 -0.66 19.92 7.17
C LYS A 261 0.55 19.07 7.50
N VAL A 262 1.40 18.82 6.51
CA VAL A 262 2.59 17.99 6.64
C VAL A 262 3.87 18.77 6.34
N SER A 263 4.79 18.80 7.29
CA SER A 263 6.19 19.19 7.08
C SER A 263 6.94 18.03 6.46
N ALA A 264 6.59 17.75 5.20
CA ALA A 264 6.94 16.51 4.52
C ALA A 264 8.38 16.45 4.01
N LEU A 265 9.00 17.61 3.78
CA LEU A 265 10.20 17.68 2.95
C LEU A 265 11.30 18.42 3.71
N LEU A 266 11.89 17.71 4.67
CA LEU A 266 13.14 18.14 5.28
C LEU A 266 14.27 17.94 4.26
N TYR A 267 15.11 18.95 4.13
CA TYR A 267 16.28 18.97 3.25
C TYR A 267 17.52 19.05 4.11
N SER A 268 18.58 18.31 3.75
CA SER A 268 19.88 18.55 4.36
C SER A 268 20.33 19.96 3.97
N ASN A 269 20.33 20.88 4.93
CA ASN A 269 21.09 22.11 4.80
C ASN A 269 22.57 21.72 4.69
N HIS A 270 23.06 21.60 3.46
CA HIS A 270 24.46 21.77 3.18
C HIS A 270 24.59 23.04 2.35
N GLU A 271 25.37 23.97 2.88
CA GLU A 271 25.88 25.21 2.28
C GLU A 271 26.69 24.98 0.97
N ALA A 272 26.39 23.95 0.19
CA ALA A 272 27.18 23.51 -0.95
C ALA A 272 26.61 23.95 -2.33
N LEU A 273 25.65 24.87 -2.37
CA LEU A 273 25.17 25.49 -3.63
C LEU A 273 25.48 26.99 -3.72
N ALA A 274 26.20 27.57 -2.76
CA ALA A 274 26.52 29.00 -2.73
C ALA A 274 27.85 29.37 -3.41
N HIS A 275 28.69 28.40 -3.81
CA HIS A 275 29.93 28.66 -4.54
C HIS A 275 29.88 28.08 -5.95
N GLN A 276 28.99 28.61 -6.78
CA GLN A 276 29.16 28.72 -8.23
C GLN A 276 28.07 29.64 -8.76
N ASN A 277 28.35 30.94 -8.74
CA ASN A 277 27.53 31.92 -9.41
C ASN A 277 28.46 32.92 -10.10
N PRO A 278 28.47 32.98 -11.44
CA PRO A 278 28.60 34.23 -12.13
C PRO A 278 27.20 34.66 -12.58
N THR A 279 26.67 35.62 -11.83
CA THR A 279 25.79 36.70 -12.30
C THR A 279 24.75 36.34 -13.37
N ILE A 280 23.53 36.00 -12.93
CA ILE A 280 22.33 36.21 -13.74
C ILE A 280 21.50 37.29 -13.04
N GLN A 281 21.48 38.49 -13.63
CA GLN A 281 20.61 39.58 -13.21
C GLN A 281 19.14 39.16 -13.40
N LEU A 282 18.39 39.07 -12.30
CA LEU A 282 16.94 38.90 -12.33
C LEU A 282 16.27 40.22 -12.78
N PRO A 283 15.32 40.20 -13.75
CA PRO A 283 14.52 41.37 -14.05
C PRO A 283 13.58 41.70 -12.88
N ARG A 284 13.45 43.00 -12.60
CA ARG A 284 12.62 43.57 -11.53
C ARG A 284 11.17 43.06 -11.58
N GLU A 285 10.66 42.67 -10.41
CA GLU A 285 9.26 42.36 -10.14
C GLU A 285 8.32 43.45 -10.70
N ARG A 286 7.29 43.03 -11.45
CA ARG A 286 6.07 43.83 -11.60
C ARG A 286 4.99 43.20 -10.73
N ARG A 287 4.36 44.07 -9.94
CA ARG A 287 3.33 43.81 -8.92
C ARG A 287 2.18 42.95 -9.42
#